data_AF-A0A9N7Z676-F1
#
_entry.id   AF-A0A9N7Z676-F1
#
_cell.length_a   1.000
_cell.length_b   1.000
_cell.length_c   1.000
_cell.angle_alpha   90.00
_cell.angle_beta   90.00
_cell.angle_gamma   90.00
#
_symmetry.space_group_name_H-M   'P 1'
#
loop_
_entity.id
_entity.type
_entity.pdbx_description
1 polymer ?
#
loop_
_entity_poly.entity_id
_entity_poly.type
_entity_poly.pdbx_seq_one_letter_code
_entity_poly.pdbx_strand_id
1 'polypeptide(L)'
;MVSGSCCLVTVHQPPVITAALGHDVILPCQLSLSPDETLVTVPVLYWVLITQDAEGHRLWKPSEIYEGRVQLLDENPNSLNKSILLKKVQWADNRKYSCKLTITTQKAKSFRCKGNKTLLTVYDAMTFNLTAHNDSLLRCEINVTREPGFVLSIVNNGSKTQSVDSAPGVPVVARPYVTLSVTISLRGGGKYECQLHLNKDLITKSIFHLPLPGVVEYPEPWVLYAALLLVPVPFLLVLVPALLCRC
;
A
#
# COMPACT_ATOMS: atom_id res chain seq x y z
N MET A 1 -45.70 9.34 11.57
CA MET A 1 -44.88 8.28 12.19
C MET A 1 -44.48 7.29 11.12
N VAL A 2 -43.27 7.39 10.57
CA VAL A 2 -42.73 6.39 9.63
C VAL A 2 -41.86 5.48 10.48
N SER A 3 -42.39 4.32 10.85
CA SER A 3 -41.66 3.31 11.62
C SER A 3 -40.57 2.73 10.74
N GLY A 4 -39.34 3.20 10.95
CA GLY A 4 -38.15 2.63 10.34
C GLY A 4 -37.96 1.22 10.88
N SER A 5 -38.16 0.22 10.02
CA SER A 5 -37.76 -1.15 10.32
C SER A 5 -36.24 -1.20 10.43
N CYS A 6 -35.70 -1.18 11.65
CA CYS A 6 -34.31 -1.55 11.89
C CYS A 6 -34.06 -2.93 11.26
N CYS A 7 -33.12 -3.02 10.32
CA CYS A 7 -32.79 -4.27 9.65
C CYS A 7 -32.26 -5.29 10.67
N LEU A 8 -33.04 -6.36 10.91
CA LEU A 8 -32.75 -7.46 11.86
C LEU A 8 -31.51 -8.29 11.49
N VAL A 9 -31.09 -8.23 10.22
CA VAL A 9 -29.91 -8.92 9.70
C VAL A 9 -29.23 -8.03 8.67
N THR A 10 -27.91 -7.87 8.79
CA THR A 10 -27.12 -7.04 7.87
C THR A 10 -25.92 -7.80 7.32
N VAL A 11 -25.51 -7.41 6.12
CA VAL A 11 -24.31 -7.94 5.46
C VAL A 11 -23.34 -6.79 5.28
N HIS A 12 -22.25 -6.82 6.03
CA HIS A 12 -21.23 -5.81 5.97
C HIS A 12 -20.22 -6.11 4.85
N GLN A 13 -20.07 -5.16 3.94
CA GLN A 13 -19.06 -5.14 2.89
C GLN A 13 -18.42 -3.75 2.84
N PRO A 14 -17.09 -3.63 2.82
CA PRO A 14 -16.44 -2.34 2.62
C PRO A 14 -16.70 -1.83 1.19
N PRO A 15 -16.81 -0.51 0.99
CA PRO A 15 -17.14 0.06 -0.32
C PRO A 15 -16.02 -0.12 -1.34
N VAL A 16 -14.76 -0.08 -0.89
CA VAL A 16 -13.57 -0.16 -1.75
C VAL A 16 -12.50 -1.02 -1.06
N ILE A 17 -11.79 -1.82 -1.84
CA ILE A 17 -10.61 -2.58 -1.44
C ILE A 17 -9.54 -2.40 -2.49
N THR A 18 -8.29 -2.31 -2.06
CA THR A 18 -7.14 -2.12 -2.93
C THR A 18 -6.22 -3.32 -2.84
N ALA A 19 -5.73 -3.82 -3.99
CA ALA A 19 -4.83 -4.97 -4.04
C ALA A 19 -3.62 -4.72 -4.95
N ALA A 20 -2.48 -5.31 -4.59
CA ALA A 20 -1.32 -5.36 -5.47
C ALA A 20 -1.55 -6.38 -6.58
N LEU A 21 -1.13 -6.04 -7.80
CA LEU A 21 -1.18 -6.94 -8.95
C LEU A 21 -0.42 -8.24 -8.65
N GLY A 22 -1.00 -9.38 -9.05
CA GLY A 22 -0.44 -10.71 -8.85
C GLY A 22 -0.53 -11.26 -7.42
N HIS A 23 -0.94 -10.45 -6.43
CA HIS A 23 -1.11 -10.88 -5.05
C HIS A 23 -2.54 -11.37 -4.79
N ASP A 24 -2.71 -12.08 -3.67
CA ASP A 24 -4.03 -12.51 -3.22
C ASP A 24 -4.71 -11.38 -2.44
N VAL A 25 -6.04 -11.27 -2.55
CA VAL A 25 -6.84 -10.27 -1.83
C VAL A 25 -8.05 -10.92 -1.17
N ILE A 26 -8.39 -10.43 0.01
CA ILE A 26 -9.62 -10.79 0.69
C ILE A 26 -10.74 -9.87 0.22
N LEU A 27 -11.87 -10.45 -0.17
CA LEU A 27 -13.15 -9.76 -0.33
C LEU A 27 -14.02 -10.04 0.90
N PRO A 28 -14.10 -9.10 1.87
CA PRO A 28 -14.84 -9.26 3.10
C PRO A 28 -16.34 -9.31 2.87
N CYS A 29 -16.98 -10.25 3.56
CA CYS A 29 -18.42 -10.28 3.73
C CYS A 29 -18.73 -10.83 5.11
N GLN A 30 -19.25 -9.97 5.99
CA GLN A 30 -19.59 -10.34 7.35
C GLN A 30 -21.11 -10.28 7.53
N LEU A 31 -21.71 -11.41 7.92
CA LEU A 31 -23.10 -11.46 8.34
C LEU A 31 -23.19 -11.01 9.80
N SER A 32 -24.14 -10.13 10.10
CA SER A 32 -24.44 -9.69 11.45
C SER A 32 -25.92 -9.90 11.74
N LEU A 33 -26.20 -10.55 12.86
CA LEU A 33 -27.54 -10.87 13.34
C LEU A 33 -27.83 -10.00 14.56
N SER A 34 -29.07 -9.53 14.72
CA SER A 34 -29.50 -8.97 15.99
C SER A 34 -29.43 -10.02 17.12
N PRO A 35 -29.24 -9.63 18.39
CA PRO A 35 -29.06 -10.58 19.51
C PRO A 35 -30.19 -11.61 19.66
N ASP A 36 -31.41 -11.19 19.35
CA ASP A 36 -32.60 -12.02 19.49
C ASP A 36 -32.89 -12.89 18.24
N GLU A 37 -31.96 -12.90 17.27
CA GLU A 37 -32.15 -13.47 15.96
C GLU A 37 -31.24 -14.68 15.75
N THR A 38 -31.85 -15.83 15.50
CA THR A 38 -31.15 -17.10 15.27
C THR A 38 -31.38 -17.58 13.84
N LEU A 39 -30.33 -18.13 13.24
CA LEU A 39 -30.42 -18.80 11.94
C LEU A 39 -31.04 -20.18 12.14
N VAL A 40 -32.07 -20.49 11.36
CA VAL A 40 -32.72 -21.81 11.35
C VAL A 40 -32.01 -22.76 10.37
N THR A 41 -31.47 -22.22 9.28
CA THR A 41 -30.79 -22.98 8.23
C THR A 41 -29.44 -22.36 7.91
N VAL A 42 -28.53 -23.18 7.37
CA VAL A 42 -27.26 -22.71 6.81
C VAL A 42 -27.54 -21.64 5.74
N PRO A 43 -26.95 -20.45 5.83
CA PRO A 43 -27.10 -19.41 4.81
C PRO A 43 -26.61 -19.88 3.44
N VAL A 44 -27.42 -19.62 2.40
CA VAL A 44 -26.98 -19.86 1.02
C VAL A 44 -26.21 -18.64 0.52
N LEU A 45 -24.91 -18.81 0.29
CA LEU A 45 -23.99 -17.77 -0.13
C LEU A 45 -23.92 -17.63 -1.66
N TYR A 46 -23.97 -16.39 -2.12
CA TYR A 46 -23.70 -16.00 -3.50
C TYR A 46 -22.67 -14.88 -3.50
N TRP A 47 -21.54 -15.11 -4.17
CA TRP A 47 -20.63 -14.04 -4.57
C TRP A 47 -20.71 -13.86 -6.07
N VAL A 48 -21.02 -12.64 -6.49
CA VAL A 48 -21.25 -12.33 -7.92
C VAL A 48 -20.55 -11.04 -8.32
N LEU A 49 -20.11 -11.03 -9.57
CA LEU A 49 -19.74 -9.82 -10.28
C LEU A 49 -21.00 -9.01 -10.60
N ILE A 50 -20.94 -7.69 -10.41
CA ILE A 50 -22.00 -6.79 -10.86
C ILE A 50 -21.68 -6.33 -12.28
N THR A 51 -22.53 -6.73 -13.23
CA THR A 51 -22.53 -6.21 -14.60
C THR A 51 -23.71 -5.27 -14.81
N GLN A 52 -23.68 -4.41 -15.84
CA GLN A 52 -24.61 -3.29 -15.98
C GLN A 52 -26.08 -3.72 -16.06
N ASP A 53 -26.40 -4.93 -16.56
CA ASP A 53 -27.80 -5.38 -16.75
C ASP A 53 -28.12 -6.81 -16.25
N ALA A 54 -27.17 -7.52 -15.61
CA ALA A 54 -27.42 -8.87 -15.09
C ALA A 54 -26.55 -9.25 -13.87
N GLU A 55 -26.96 -10.30 -13.16
CA GLU A 55 -26.04 -11.03 -12.28
C GLU A 55 -24.91 -11.59 -13.14
N GLY A 56 -23.70 -11.05 -12.97
CA GLY A 56 -22.54 -11.45 -13.74
C GLY A 56 -21.96 -12.78 -13.28
N HIS A 57 -20.71 -13.03 -13.67
CA HIS A 57 -19.94 -14.21 -13.28
C HIS A 57 -20.00 -14.48 -11.77
N ARG A 58 -20.20 -15.75 -11.41
CA ARG A 58 -20.19 -16.21 -10.02
C ARG A 58 -18.75 -16.42 -9.58
N LEU A 59 -18.42 -15.90 -8.40
CA LEU A 59 -17.14 -16.16 -7.75
C LEU A 59 -17.25 -17.35 -6.78
N TRP A 60 -18.44 -17.59 -6.21
CA TRP A 60 -18.70 -18.74 -5.35
C TRP A 60 -19.69 -19.70 -6.00
N LYS A 61 -19.32 -20.99 -6.05
CA LYS A 61 -19.56 -21.85 -7.23
C LYS A 61 -18.99 -21.16 -8.47
N PRO A 62 -17.65 -21.06 -8.55
CA PRO A 62 -16.97 -20.21 -9.52
C PRO A 62 -17.42 -20.51 -10.95
N SER A 63 -17.58 -19.47 -11.76
CA SER A 63 -17.59 -19.63 -13.21
C SER A 63 -16.15 -19.87 -13.71
N GLU A 64 -16.02 -20.36 -14.95
CA GLU A 64 -14.74 -20.69 -15.59
C GLU A 64 -13.62 -19.64 -15.39
N ILE A 65 -13.94 -18.34 -15.50
CA ILE A 65 -12.95 -17.26 -15.34
C ILE A 65 -12.36 -17.11 -13.91
N TYR A 66 -13.01 -17.68 -12.90
CA TYR A 66 -12.62 -17.64 -11.49
C TYR A 66 -12.29 -19.03 -10.94
N GLU A 67 -12.36 -20.07 -11.78
CA GLU A 67 -12.05 -21.45 -11.42
C GLU A 67 -10.63 -21.54 -10.84
N GLY A 68 -10.48 -22.19 -9.67
CA GLY A 68 -9.20 -22.31 -8.97
C GLY A 68 -8.61 -21.01 -8.39
N ARG A 69 -9.25 -19.85 -8.62
CA ARG A 69 -8.80 -18.55 -8.11
C ARG A 69 -9.52 -18.08 -6.86
N VAL A 70 -10.63 -18.72 -6.47
CA VAL A 70 -11.45 -18.28 -5.33
C VAL A 70 -11.54 -19.37 -4.27
N GLN A 71 -11.43 -18.97 -3.01
CA GLN A 71 -11.57 -19.86 -1.84
C GLN A 71 -12.36 -19.15 -0.73
N LEU A 72 -13.16 -19.89 0.05
CA LEU A 72 -13.74 -19.35 1.29
C LEU A 72 -12.64 -19.17 2.34
N LEU A 73 -12.67 -18.06 3.08
CA LEU A 73 -11.77 -17.88 4.22
C LEU A 73 -12.15 -18.74 5.42
N ASP A 74 -13.44 -18.99 5.59
CA ASP A 74 -13.97 -19.86 6.62
C ASP A 74 -14.88 -20.90 5.95
N GLU A 75 -14.43 -22.14 5.95
CA GLU A 75 -15.14 -23.27 5.33
C GLU A 75 -16.29 -23.77 6.20
N ASN A 76 -16.41 -23.31 7.46
CA ASN A 76 -17.54 -23.64 8.31
C ASN A 76 -18.85 -23.06 7.72
N PRO A 77 -19.82 -23.89 7.31
CA PRO A 77 -21.06 -23.43 6.71
C PRO A 77 -21.87 -22.50 7.63
N ASN A 78 -21.74 -22.66 8.95
CA ASN A 78 -22.44 -21.87 9.96
C ASN A 78 -21.71 -20.56 10.31
N SER A 79 -20.51 -20.33 9.79
CA SER A 79 -19.76 -19.11 10.10
C SER A 79 -20.50 -17.86 9.66
N LEU A 80 -20.44 -16.80 10.47
CA LEU A 80 -20.92 -15.48 10.06
C LEU A 80 -19.93 -14.79 9.11
N ASN A 81 -18.69 -15.25 9.06
CA ASN A 81 -17.70 -14.80 8.09
C ASN A 81 -17.93 -15.52 6.76
N LYS A 82 -18.36 -14.77 5.75
CA LYS A 82 -18.63 -15.25 4.37
C LYS A 82 -17.65 -14.66 3.37
N SER A 83 -16.50 -14.21 3.85
CA SER A 83 -15.44 -13.62 3.05
C SER A 83 -14.76 -14.65 2.16
N ILE A 84 -14.27 -14.21 1.00
CA ILE A 84 -13.53 -15.05 0.05
C ILE A 84 -12.12 -14.49 -0.16
N LEU A 85 -11.17 -15.37 -0.43
CA LEU A 85 -9.85 -15.05 -0.96
C LEU A 85 -9.91 -15.13 -2.49
N LEU A 86 -9.56 -14.05 -3.18
CA LEU A 86 -9.32 -14.01 -4.62
C LEU A 86 -7.81 -14.05 -4.87
N LYS A 87 -7.35 -15.12 -5.52
CA LYS A 87 -5.93 -15.38 -5.76
C LYS A 87 -5.43 -14.70 -7.02
N LYS A 88 -4.17 -14.29 -6.99
CA LYS A 88 -3.41 -13.73 -8.14
C LYS A 88 -4.20 -12.65 -8.88
N VAL A 89 -4.49 -11.54 -8.19
CA VAL A 89 -5.28 -10.42 -8.72
C VAL A 89 -4.72 -9.92 -10.06
N GLN A 90 -5.64 -9.66 -10.99
CA GLN A 90 -5.36 -9.19 -12.34
C GLN A 90 -6.05 -7.83 -12.57
N TRP A 91 -5.57 -7.06 -13.55
CA TRP A 91 -6.22 -5.81 -13.94
C TRP A 91 -7.70 -5.97 -14.32
N ALA A 92 -8.07 -7.13 -14.90
CA ALA A 92 -9.45 -7.44 -15.26
C ALA A 92 -10.38 -7.62 -14.05
N ASP A 93 -9.82 -7.89 -12.87
CA ASP A 93 -10.57 -8.03 -11.61
C ASP A 93 -11.02 -6.68 -11.03
N ASN A 94 -10.59 -5.56 -11.62
CA ASN A 94 -11.09 -4.22 -11.28
C ASN A 94 -12.58 -4.08 -11.64
N ARG A 95 -13.43 -4.46 -10.70
CA ARG A 95 -14.87 -4.66 -10.84
C ARG A 95 -15.56 -4.46 -9.50
N LYS A 96 -16.90 -4.36 -9.55
CA LYS A 96 -17.76 -4.35 -8.36
C LYS A 96 -18.26 -5.76 -8.06
N TYR A 97 -18.05 -6.20 -6.83
CA TYR A 97 -18.47 -7.50 -6.32
C TYR A 97 -19.61 -7.34 -5.32
N SER A 98 -20.53 -8.30 -5.27
CA SER A 98 -21.63 -8.30 -4.30
C SER A 98 -21.69 -9.64 -3.60
N CYS A 99 -21.69 -9.56 -2.26
CA CYS A 99 -22.04 -10.68 -1.39
C CYS A 99 -23.55 -10.64 -1.14
N LYS A 100 -24.21 -11.76 -1.44
CA LYS A 100 -25.64 -11.94 -1.23
C LYS A 100 -25.85 -13.23 -0.46
N LEU A 101 -26.83 -13.21 0.45
CA LEU A 101 -27.19 -14.35 1.27
C LEU A 101 -28.69 -14.58 1.15
N THR A 102 -29.09 -15.84 1.07
CA THR A 102 -30.46 -16.26 1.38
C THR A 102 -30.42 -16.90 2.76
N ILE A 103 -31.22 -16.37 3.69
CA ILE A 103 -31.23 -16.81 5.09
C ILE A 103 -32.66 -17.05 5.55
N THR A 104 -32.79 -17.96 6.51
CA THR A 104 -34.04 -18.23 7.21
C THR A 104 -33.78 -18.00 8.69
N THR A 105 -34.52 -17.09 9.31
CA THR A 105 -34.46 -16.85 10.76
C THR A 105 -35.70 -17.38 11.44
N GLN A 106 -35.67 -17.43 12.77
CA GLN A 106 -36.81 -17.90 13.54
C GLN A 106 -38.02 -16.94 13.47
N LYS A 107 -37.77 -15.61 13.45
CA LYS A 107 -38.84 -14.60 13.43
C LYS A 107 -39.24 -14.19 12.02
N ALA A 108 -38.27 -14.08 11.12
CA ALA A 108 -38.50 -13.78 9.72
C ALA A 108 -38.25 -15.05 8.90
N LYS A 109 -39.26 -15.49 8.14
CA LYS A 109 -39.17 -16.62 7.19
C LYS A 109 -37.99 -16.43 6.21
N SER A 110 -37.81 -17.30 5.22
CA SER A 110 -36.71 -17.14 4.25
C SER A 110 -36.73 -15.77 3.53
N PHE A 111 -35.63 -15.02 3.59
CA PHE A 111 -35.44 -13.76 2.85
C PHE A 111 -34.01 -13.63 2.30
N ARG A 112 -33.81 -12.64 1.41
CA ARG A 112 -32.50 -12.32 0.82
C ARG A 112 -31.96 -11.03 1.39
N CYS A 113 -30.68 -11.04 1.78
CA CYS A 113 -29.93 -9.86 2.14
C CYS A 113 -28.67 -9.74 1.27
N LYS A 114 -28.19 -8.51 1.08
CA LYS A 114 -27.01 -8.20 0.27
C LYS A 114 -26.18 -7.13 0.95
N GLY A 115 -24.88 -7.18 0.77
CA GLY A 115 -23.99 -6.12 1.24
C GLY A 115 -23.97 -4.92 0.30
N ASN A 116 -23.24 -3.89 0.70
CA ASN A 116 -23.15 -2.62 0.00
C ASN A 116 -22.29 -2.64 -1.27
N LYS A 117 -21.91 -3.84 -1.75
CA LYS A 117 -20.98 -4.06 -2.86
C LYS A 117 -19.57 -3.53 -2.54
N THR A 118 -18.57 -4.12 -3.17
CA THR A 118 -17.16 -3.74 -2.99
C THR A 118 -16.53 -3.52 -4.34
N LEU A 119 -15.94 -2.36 -4.56
CA LEU A 119 -15.08 -2.09 -5.72
C LEU A 119 -13.65 -2.54 -5.40
N LEU A 120 -13.11 -3.45 -6.20
CA LEU A 120 -11.70 -3.83 -6.11
C LEU A 120 -10.89 -2.92 -7.03
N THR A 121 -9.96 -2.15 -6.48
CA THR A 121 -8.97 -1.38 -7.23
C THR A 121 -7.62 -2.10 -7.19
N VAL A 122 -6.81 -1.91 -8.23
CA VAL A 122 -5.54 -2.63 -8.40
C VAL A 122 -4.41 -1.64 -8.62
N TYR A 123 -3.24 -1.92 -8.05
CA TYR A 123 -2.00 -1.18 -8.30
C TYR A 123 -0.85 -2.14 -8.58
N ASP A 124 0.15 -1.67 -9.33
CA ASP A 124 1.35 -2.43 -9.68
C ASP A 124 2.53 -2.09 -8.75
N ALA A 125 3.68 -2.71 -8.99
CA ALA A 125 4.92 -2.37 -8.30
C ALA A 125 5.29 -0.89 -8.48
N MET A 126 5.66 -0.25 -7.38
CA MET A 126 6.15 1.12 -7.37
C MET A 126 7.61 1.16 -7.84
N THR A 127 7.88 1.96 -8.87
CA THR A 127 9.24 2.29 -9.31
C THR A 127 9.65 3.61 -8.67
N PHE A 128 10.77 3.63 -7.94
CA PHE A 128 11.24 4.84 -7.27
C PHE A 128 12.76 4.96 -7.32
N ASN A 129 13.27 5.59 -8.38
CA ASN A 129 14.68 5.59 -8.72
C ASN A 129 15.12 6.96 -9.28
N LEU A 130 16.43 7.16 -9.35
CA LEU A 130 17.02 8.29 -10.05
C LEU A 130 16.77 8.19 -11.55
N THR A 131 16.55 9.32 -12.20
CA THR A 131 16.49 9.37 -13.66
C THR A 131 17.90 9.51 -14.23
N ALA A 132 18.15 8.91 -15.39
CA ALA A 132 19.43 9.00 -16.10
C ALA A 132 19.87 10.44 -16.46
N HIS A 133 19.00 11.44 -16.31
CA HIS A 133 19.36 12.84 -16.49
C HIS A 133 20.15 13.36 -15.28
N ASN A 134 21.49 13.25 -15.36
CA ASN A 134 22.47 13.77 -14.41
C ASN A 134 22.30 13.30 -12.94
N ASP A 135 21.57 12.20 -12.70
CA ASP A 135 21.25 11.66 -11.36
C ASP A 135 20.72 12.69 -10.35
N SER A 136 20.16 13.79 -10.86
CA SER A 136 19.72 14.94 -10.06
C SER A 136 18.21 14.95 -9.81
N LEU A 137 17.48 14.09 -10.52
CA LEU A 137 16.04 13.96 -10.41
C LEU A 137 15.67 12.57 -9.91
N LEU A 138 14.78 12.53 -8.93
CA LEU A 138 14.19 11.32 -8.38
C LEU A 138 12.78 11.18 -8.92
N ARG A 139 12.51 10.05 -9.62
CA ARG A 139 11.23 9.78 -10.27
C ARG A 139 10.53 8.62 -9.57
N CYS A 140 9.29 8.87 -9.17
CA CYS A 140 8.38 7.85 -8.71
C CYS A 140 7.32 7.59 -9.76
N GLU A 141 7.08 6.32 -10.07
CA GLU A 141 6.09 5.89 -11.05
C GLU A 141 5.34 4.65 -10.53
N ILE A 142 4.03 4.62 -10.73
CA ILE A 142 3.20 3.46 -10.40
C ILE A 142 2.00 3.39 -11.34
N ASN A 143 1.63 2.18 -11.75
CA ASN A 143 0.40 1.93 -12.48
C ASN A 143 -0.74 1.65 -11.51
N VAL A 144 -1.90 2.27 -11.72
CA VAL A 144 -3.11 2.08 -10.92
C VAL A 144 -4.32 1.94 -11.82
N THR A 145 -5.41 1.37 -11.30
CA THR A 145 -6.68 1.34 -12.02
C THR A 145 -7.26 2.75 -12.19
N ARG A 146 -8.18 2.92 -13.15
CA ARG A 146 -8.68 4.24 -13.61
C ARG A 146 -9.63 4.94 -12.64
N GLU A 147 -9.99 4.30 -11.54
CA GLU A 147 -10.89 4.86 -10.55
C GLU A 147 -10.28 6.13 -9.94
N PRO A 148 -11.09 7.18 -9.74
CA PRO A 148 -10.62 8.38 -9.07
C PRO A 148 -10.23 8.08 -7.62
N GLY A 149 -9.34 8.90 -7.07
CA GLY A 149 -8.96 8.86 -5.66
C GLY A 149 -7.53 8.39 -5.40
N PHE A 150 -6.86 7.78 -6.38
CA PHE A 150 -5.43 7.51 -6.26
C PHE A 150 -4.60 8.79 -6.38
N VAL A 151 -3.75 9.02 -5.38
CA VAL A 151 -2.85 10.17 -5.27
C VAL A 151 -1.43 9.67 -5.03
N LEU A 152 -0.51 10.00 -5.94
CA LEU A 152 0.91 9.72 -5.79
C LEU A 152 1.61 10.97 -5.25
N SER A 153 2.44 10.82 -4.22
CA SER A 153 3.19 11.94 -3.64
C SER A 153 4.58 11.53 -3.20
N ILE A 154 5.50 12.50 -3.23
CA ILE A 154 6.85 12.33 -2.65
C ILE A 154 6.99 13.24 -1.43
N VAL A 155 7.49 12.66 -0.34
CA VAL A 155 7.77 13.33 0.93
C VAL A 155 9.27 13.31 1.18
N ASN A 156 9.84 14.45 1.57
CA ASN A 156 11.24 14.57 1.97
C ASN A 156 11.30 15.01 3.44
N ASN A 157 11.94 14.22 4.31
CA ASN A 157 12.06 14.50 5.75
C ASN A 157 10.74 14.94 6.43
N GLY A 158 9.61 14.37 6.00
CA GLY A 158 8.28 14.68 6.54
C GLY A 158 7.56 15.87 5.90
N SER A 159 8.20 16.62 5.00
CA SER A 159 7.56 17.70 4.22
C SER A 159 7.06 17.18 2.87
N LYS A 160 5.76 17.36 2.58
CA LYS A 160 5.14 16.96 1.30
C LYS A 160 5.64 17.88 0.18
N THR A 161 6.34 17.30 -0.80
CA THR A 161 7.00 18.09 -1.85
C THR A 161 6.15 18.28 -3.10
N GLN A 162 5.49 17.22 -3.58
CA GLN A 162 4.63 17.27 -4.76
C GLN A 162 3.64 16.10 -4.76
N SER A 163 2.46 16.31 -5.34
CA SER A 163 1.48 15.24 -5.58
C SER A 163 0.86 15.32 -6.96
N VAL A 164 0.51 14.17 -7.52
CA VAL A 164 -0.24 14.02 -8.77
C VAL A 164 -1.40 13.08 -8.54
N ASP A 165 -2.57 13.49 -9.03
CA ASP A 165 -3.81 12.72 -8.92
C ASP A 165 -4.06 11.94 -10.21
N SER A 166 -4.86 10.88 -10.10
CA SER A 166 -5.38 10.16 -11.26
C SER A 166 -6.40 11.02 -12.01
N ALA A 167 -5.94 11.83 -12.97
CA ALA A 167 -6.82 12.54 -13.90
C ALA A 167 -7.21 11.63 -15.08
N PRO A 168 -8.41 11.78 -15.67
CA PRO A 168 -8.80 11.00 -16.86
C PRO A 168 -7.97 11.45 -18.08
N GLY A 169 -6.94 10.69 -18.44
CA GLY A 169 -6.18 10.90 -19.67
C GLY A 169 -6.98 10.49 -20.92
N VAL A 170 -6.84 11.27 -22.00
CA VAL A 170 -7.39 10.98 -23.33
C VAL A 170 -6.90 9.60 -23.81
N PRO A 171 -7.77 8.73 -24.35
CA PRO A 171 -7.42 7.35 -24.60
C PRO A 171 -6.57 7.21 -25.87
N VAL A 172 -5.27 7.03 -25.70
CA VAL A 172 -4.42 6.46 -26.75
C VAL A 172 -4.23 4.97 -26.42
N VAL A 173 -5.11 4.15 -26.99
CA VAL A 173 -5.29 2.69 -26.77
C VAL A 173 -5.76 2.35 -25.35
N ALA A 174 -6.82 1.54 -25.23
CA ALA A 174 -7.52 1.23 -23.98
C ALA A 174 -6.68 0.35 -23.02
N ARG A 175 -5.61 0.91 -22.45
CA ARG A 175 -4.86 0.26 -21.35
C ARG A 175 -5.78 0.16 -20.13
N PRO A 176 -5.79 -0.99 -19.42
CA PRO A 176 -6.67 -1.20 -18.27
C PRO A 176 -6.27 -0.39 -17.02
N TYR A 177 -5.13 0.30 -17.08
CA TYR A 177 -4.55 1.11 -16.01
C TYR A 177 -4.16 2.51 -16.51
N VAL A 178 -3.82 3.38 -15.57
CA VAL A 178 -3.17 4.69 -15.77
C VAL A 178 -1.86 4.73 -14.99
N THR A 179 -0.90 5.47 -15.51
CA THR A 179 0.42 5.63 -14.88
C THR A 179 0.47 6.95 -14.15
N LEU A 180 0.67 6.91 -12.83
CA LEU A 180 0.97 8.09 -12.03
C LEU A 180 2.48 8.27 -11.97
N SER A 181 2.95 9.49 -12.21
CA SER A 181 4.37 9.81 -12.17
C SER A 181 4.62 11.16 -11.53
N VAL A 182 5.54 11.21 -10.57
CA VAL A 182 6.02 12.43 -9.92
C VAL A 182 7.54 12.45 -10.00
N THR A 183 8.11 13.59 -10.36
CA THR A 183 9.56 13.77 -10.43
C THR A 183 9.96 15.00 -9.62
N ILE A 184 10.96 14.85 -8.76
CA ILE A 184 11.48 15.95 -7.95
C ILE A 184 12.99 16.10 -8.12
N SER A 185 13.49 17.32 -7.94
CA SER A 185 14.93 17.57 -7.85
C SER A 185 15.44 17.26 -6.46
N LEU A 186 16.59 16.59 -6.38
CA LEU A 186 17.29 16.34 -5.12
C LEU A 186 17.82 17.66 -4.56
N ARG A 187 17.44 18.02 -3.34
CA ARG A 187 17.88 19.27 -2.67
C ARG A 187 18.90 19.03 -1.55
N GLY A 188 19.32 17.78 -1.35
CA GLY A 188 20.24 17.36 -0.29
C GLY A 188 20.15 15.86 -0.03
N GLY A 189 21.15 15.31 0.67
CA GLY A 189 21.10 13.94 1.19
C GLY A 189 19.97 13.77 2.20
N GLY A 190 19.49 12.55 2.36
CA GLY A 190 18.38 12.26 3.26
C GLY A 190 17.44 11.18 2.75
N LYS A 191 16.30 11.05 3.44
CA LYS A 191 15.29 10.04 3.17
C LYS A 191 14.14 10.63 2.35
N TYR A 192 13.94 10.06 1.17
CA TYR A 192 12.80 10.34 0.31
C TYR A 192 11.81 9.19 0.39
N GLU A 193 10.53 9.50 0.48
CA GLU A 193 9.45 8.52 0.58
C GLU A 193 8.40 8.79 -0.50
N CYS A 194 8.24 7.87 -1.44
CA CYS A 194 7.14 7.90 -2.38
C CYS A 194 5.95 7.14 -1.80
N GLN A 195 4.79 7.77 -1.79
CA GLN A 195 3.58 7.27 -1.14
C GLN A 195 2.42 7.27 -2.14
N LEU A 196 1.76 6.13 -2.26
CA LEU A 196 0.49 6.00 -2.97
C LEU A 196 -0.64 5.99 -1.95
N HIS A 197 -1.56 6.95 -2.07
CA HIS A 197 -2.77 7.01 -1.28
C HIS A 197 -3.99 6.71 -2.15
N LEU A 198 -5.02 6.15 -1.53
CA LEU A 198 -6.37 6.13 -2.06
C LEU A 198 -7.24 6.95 -1.11
N ASN A 199 -7.76 8.09 -1.58
CA ASN A 199 -8.39 9.10 -0.74
C ASN A 199 -7.46 9.59 0.37
N LYS A 200 -7.66 9.13 1.62
CA LYS A 200 -6.84 9.48 2.79
C LYS A 200 -5.98 8.32 3.28
N ASP A 201 -6.18 7.13 2.73
CA ASP A 201 -5.55 5.91 3.23
C ASP A 201 -4.24 5.65 2.48
N LEU A 202 -3.16 5.43 3.21
CA LEU A 202 -1.88 5.03 2.63
C LEU A 202 -1.96 3.57 2.18
N ILE A 203 -1.84 3.35 0.87
CA ILE A 203 -1.92 2.00 0.27
C ILE A 203 -0.56 1.32 0.27
N THR A 204 0.45 2.02 -0.23
CA THR A 204 1.82 1.49 -0.30
C THR A 204 2.83 2.63 -0.38
N LYS A 205 4.09 2.31 -0.11
CA LYS A 205 5.19 3.27 -0.18
C LYS A 205 6.50 2.61 -0.56
N SER A 206 7.39 3.42 -1.12
CA SER A 206 8.79 3.07 -1.38
C SER A 206 9.71 4.14 -0.82
N ILE A 207 10.89 3.72 -0.35
CA ILE A 207 11.85 4.59 0.33
C ILE A 207 13.15 4.61 -0.47
N PHE A 208 13.68 5.81 -0.71
CA PHE A 208 14.96 6.03 -1.33
C PHE A 208 15.87 6.81 -0.37
N HIS A 209 17.05 6.28 -0.09
CA HIS A 209 18.05 6.92 0.76
C HIS A 209 19.14 7.52 -0.11
N LEU A 210 19.27 8.85 -0.07
CA LEU A 210 20.40 9.52 -0.71
C LEU A 210 21.50 9.73 0.34
N PRO A 211 22.72 9.20 0.13
CA PRO A 211 23.84 9.45 1.03
C PRO A 211 24.05 10.94 1.24
N LEU A 212 24.27 11.36 2.48
CA LEU A 212 24.75 12.71 2.74
C LEU A 212 26.15 12.85 2.13
N PRO A 213 26.48 13.98 1.48
CA PRO A 213 27.87 14.23 1.11
C PRO A 213 28.69 14.14 2.40
N GLY A 214 29.59 13.16 2.44
CA GLY A 214 30.35 12.85 3.65
C GLY A 214 31.02 14.11 4.15
N VAL A 215 30.87 14.40 5.44
CA VAL A 215 31.88 15.17 6.15
C VAL A 215 33.17 14.38 5.92
N VAL A 216 34.07 14.93 5.11
CA VAL A 216 35.43 14.41 5.02
C VAL A 216 36.02 14.62 6.40
N GLU A 217 35.98 13.59 7.25
CA GLU A 217 36.78 13.53 8.46
C GLU A 217 38.24 13.54 8.01
N TYR A 218 38.85 14.72 7.98
CA TYR A 218 40.30 14.82 7.86
C TYR A 218 40.88 14.15 9.11
N PRO A 219 41.70 13.10 8.98
CA PRO A 219 42.38 12.55 10.14
C PRO A 219 43.19 13.69 10.78
N GLU A 220 42.93 13.98 12.06
CA GLU A 220 43.69 14.98 12.79
C GLU A 220 45.19 14.70 12.58
N PRO A 221 46.03 15.71 12.29
CA PRO A 221 47.40 15.46 11.91
C PRO A 221 48.26 15.22 13.15
N TRP A 222 47.99 14.13 13.87
CA TRP A 222 48.78 13.65 15.02
C TRP A 222 50.27 13.54 14.68
N VAL A 223 50.60 13.25 13.43
CA VAL A 223 51.98 13.24 12.91
C VAL A 223 52.61 14.64 12.93
N LEU A 224 51.86 15.70 12.60
CA LEU A 224 52.35 17.09 12.69
C LEU A 224 52.52 17.52 14.16
N TYR A 225 51.58 17.16 15.03
CA TYR A 225 51.69 17.45 16.47
C TYR A 225 52.86 16.70 17.11
N ALA A 226 53.05 15.42 16.77
CA ALA A 226 54.18 14.62 17.24
C ALA A 226 55.52 15.19 16.73
N ALA A 227 55.59 15.58 15.45
CA ALA A 227 56.78 16.21 14.89
C ALA A 227 57.11 17.53 15.60
N LEU A 228 56.12 18.39 15.88
CA LEU A 228 56.33 19.67 16.58
C LEU A 228 56.81 19.47 18.02
N LEU A 229 56.29 18.45 18.72
CA LEU A 229 56.68 18.12 20.10
C LEU A 229 58.05 17.42 20.19
N LEU A 230 58.53 16.81 19.11
CA LEU A 230 59.85 16.17 19.04
C LEU A 230 60.99 17.16 18.72
N VAL A 231 60.70 18.35 18.18
CA VAL A 231 61.69 19.40 17.88
C VAL A 231 62.46 19.91 19.12
N PRO A 232 61.86 20.13 20.31
CA PRO A 232 62.61 20.59 21.48
C PRO A 232 63.46 19.49 22.16
N VAL A 233 63.18 18.21 21.91
CA VAL A 233 63.87 17.08 22.53
C VAL A 233 65.37 17.02 22.20
N PRO A 234 65.83 17.11 20.93
CA PRO A 234 67.26 17.11 20.61
C PRO A 234 67.96 18.38 21.11
N PHE A 235 67.25 19.53 21.14
CA PHE A 235 67.80 20.78 21.69
C PHE A 235 68.12 20.64 23.19
N LEU A 236 67.20 20.06 23.96
CA LEU A 236 67.40 19.80 25.39
C LEU A 236 68.48 18.73 25.64
N LEU A 237 68.54 17.67 24.82
CA LEU A 237 69.56 16.62 24.93
C LEU A 237 70.98 17.10 24.65
N VAL A 238 71.17 18.18 23.88
CA VAL A 238 72.50 18.76 23.60
C VAL A 238 72.86 19.85 24.61
N LEU A 239 71.92 20.72 24.98
CA LEU A 239 72.17 21.84 25.89
C LEU A 239 72.45 21.41 27.34
N VAL A 240 71.72 20.41 27.85
CA VAL A 240 71.86 19.94 29.23
C VAL A 240 73.26 19.38 29.53
N PRO A 241 73.83 18.45 28.73
CA PRO A 241 75.20 17.97 28.97
C PRO A 241 76.26 19.05 28.69
N ALA A 242 76.05 19.95 27.73
CA ALA A 242 76.99 21.05 27.45
C ALA A 242 77.07 22.07 28.61
N LEU A 243 75.98 22.28 29.35
CA LEU A 243 75.95 23.09 30.56
C LEU A 243 76.53 22.36 31.78
N LEU A 244 76.38 21.03 31.87
CA LEU A 244 76.95 20.21 32.95
C LEU A 244 78.45 19.95 32.81
N CYS A 245 79.01 19.98 31.60
CA CYS A 245 80.45 19.86 31.34
C CYS A 245 81.22 21.19 31.46
N ARG A 246 80.55 22.31 31.76
CA ARG A 246 81.18 23.60 32.10
C ARG A 246 81.10 23.87 33.60
N CYS A 247 81.78 23.05 34.39
CA CYS A 247 82.18 23.31 35.77
C CYS A 247 83.64 22.90 35.94
#